data_AF-A0A3M1GAJ2-F1
#
_entry.id   AF-A0A3M1GAJ2-F1
#
_cell.length_a   1.000
_cell.length_b   1.000
_cell.length_c   1.000
_cell.angle_alpha   90.00
_cell.angle_beta   90.00
_cell.angle_gamma   90.00
#
_symmetry.space_group_name_H-M   'P 1'
#
loop_
_entity.id
_entity.type
_entity.pdbx_description
1 polymer ?
#
loop_
_entity_poly.entity_id
_entity_poly.type
_entity_poly.pdbx_seq_one_letter_code
_entity_poly.pdbx_strand_id
1 'polypeptide(L)'
;MHYGTIEYITAEGKKIELTLVHEDDEEVLLRDGVTALRRVRLVRLCHEARTQGVSLSINELAELLVTSRSTVYRDLMALKSMGIEVPLKSLRPKGEMVEEKPAL
;
A
#
# COMPACT_ATOMS: atom_id res chain seq x y z
N MET A 1 -4.36 -11.10 -17.38
CA MET A 1 -4.24 -12.28 -16.51
C MET A 1 -3.49 -11.92 -15.23
N HIS A 2 -3.86 -12.54 -14.11
CA HIS A 2 -3.17 -12.38 -12.82
C HIS A 2 -2.24 -13.57 -12.62
N TYR A 3 -0.93 -13.32 -12.49
CA TYR A 3 0.06 -14.40 -12.36
C TYR A 3 0.30 -14.81 -10.90
N GLY A 4 0.01 -13.93 -9.95
CA GLY A 4 0.23 -14.20 -8.52
C GLY A 4 -0.86 -13.58 -7.68
N THR A 5 -2.01 -14.25 -7.60
CA THR A 5 -3.06 -13.92 -6.63
C THR A 5 -2.79 -14.67 -5.33
N ILE A 6 -2.97 -13.98 -4.21
CA ILE A 6 -2.80 -14.53 -2.87
C ILE A 6 -4.06 -14.33 -2.05
N GLU A 7 -4.25 -15.24 -1.12
CA GLU A 7 -5.18 -15.08 -0.01
C GLU A 7 -4.42 -14.46 1.17
N TYR A 8 -4.90 -13.33 1.68
CA TYR A 8 -4.28 -12.61 2.77
C TYR A 8 -5.24 -12.47 3.96
N ILE A 9 -4.75 -12.79 5.16
CA ILE A 9 -5.47 -12.57 6.41
C ILE A 9 -4.90 -11.29 7.03
N THR A 10 -5.73 -10.27 7.09
CA THR A 10 -5.38 -8.96 7.66
C THR A 10 -5.14 -9.03 9.15
N ALA A 11 -4.53 -7.99 9.72
CA ALA A 11 -4.36 -7.88 11.18
C ALA A 11 -5.69 -7.88 11.96
N GLU A 12 -6.82 -7.61 11.29
CA GLU A 12 -8.17 -7.67 11.86
C GLU A 12 -8.83 -9.05 11.72
N GLY A 13 -8.11 -10.05 11.19
CA GLY A 13 -8.63 -11.39 10.95
C GLY A 13 -9.55 -11.51 9.73
N LYS A 14 -9.72 -10.44 8.94
CA LYS A 14 -10.48 -10.50 7.69
C LYS A 14 -9.63 -11.12 6.59
N LYS A 15 -10.25 -12.04 5.86
CA LYS A 15 -9.68 -12.76 4.73
C LYS A 15 -10.03 -12.04 3.42
N ILE A 16 -9.03 -11.70 2.63
CA ILE A 16 -9.18 -11.00 1.35
C ILE A 16 -8.29 -11.63 0.27
N GLU A 17 -8.67 -11.46 -0.99
CA GLU A 17 -7.88 -11.87 -2.15
C GLU A 17 -7.12 -10.66 -2.72
N LEU A 18 -5.83 -10.81 -3.02
CA LEU A 18 -4.98 -9.73 -3.51
C LEU A 18 -4.13 -10.19 -4.70
N THR A 19 -3.97 -9.32 -5.70
CA THR A 19 -3.10 -9.55 -6.86
C THR A 19 -1.69 -9.02 -6.58
N LEU A 20 -0.81 -9.89 -6.09
CA LEU A 20 0.57 -9.54 -5.81
C LEU A 20 1.40 -9.36 -7.09
N VAL A 21 1.14 -10.17 -8.13
CA VAL A 21 1.82 -10.10 -9.42
C VAL A 21 0.81 -9.99 -10.56
N HIS A 22 0.89 -8.89 -11.30
CA HIS A 22 0.06 -8.59 -12.47
C HIS A 22 0.89 -8.72 -13.75
N GLU A 23 0.24 -8.99 -14.89
CA GLU A 23 0.95 -9.14 -16.18
C GLU A 23 1.73 -7.89 -16.61
N ASP A 24 1.16 -6.71 -16.38
CA ASP A 24 1.80 -5.43 -16.70
C ASP A 24 2.98 -5.06 -15.77
N ASP A 25 3.22 -5.82 -14.68
CA ASP A 25 4.27 -5.49 -13.72
C ASP A 25 5.68 -5.57 -14.36
N GLU A 26 5.88 -6.48 -15.32
CA GLU A 26 7.15 -6.60 -16.04
C GLU A 26 7.43 -5.37 -16.90
N GLU A 27 6.42 -4.87 -17.61
CA GLU A 27 6.56 -3.66 -18.43
C GLU A 27 6.91 -2.44 -17.57
N VAL A 28 6.20 -2.25 -16.45
CA VAL A 28 6.48 -1.15 -15.50
C VAL A 28 7.90 -1.28 -14.93
N LEU A 29 8.33 -2.49 -14.58
CA LEU A 29 9.67 -2.72 -14.07
C LEU A 29 10.75 -2.35 -15.10
N LEU A 30 10.58 -2.77 -16.35
CA LEU A 30 11.54 -2.51 -17.42
C LEU A 30 11.59 -1.02 -17.79
N ARG A 31 10.44 -0.34 -17.82
CA ARG A 31 10.36 1.06 -18.22
C ARG A 31 10.74 2.04 -17.11
N ASP A 32 10.23 1.82 -15.90
CA ASP A 32 10.22 2.82 -14.83
C ASP A 32 10.95 2.35 -13.55
N GLY A 33 11.40 1.09 -13.52
CA GLY A 33 12.20 0.51 -12.44
C GLY A 33 11.41 0.10 -11.20
N VAL A 34 12.14 -0.43 -10.21
CA VAL A 34 11.58 -1.08 -9.01
C VAL A 34 10.72 -0.17 -8.14
N THR A 35 11.01 1.13 -8.10
CA THR A 35 10.22 2.09 -7.30
C THR A 35 8.85 2.34 -7.92
N ALA A 36 8.79 2.47 -9.25
CA ALA A 36 7.53 2.63 -9.96
C ALA A 36 6.67 1.36 -9.84
N LEU A 37 7.28 0.19 -10.06
CA LEU A 37 6.60 -1.10 -9.85
C LEU A 37 6.00 -1.19 -8.44
N ARG A 38 6.79 -0.88 -7.40
CA ARG A 38 6.31 -0.94 -6.02
C ARG A 38 5.12 -0.02 -5.77
N ARG A 39 5.11 1.18 -6.35
CA ARG A 39 3.99 2.13 -6.25
C ARG A 39 2.74 1.62 -6.97
N VAL A 40 2.89 1.06 -8.17
CA VAL A 40 1.77 0.45 -8.90
C VAL A 40 1.16 -0.70 -8.10
N ARG A 41 1.99 -1.59 -7.55
CA ARG A 41 1.52 -2.67 -6.68
C ARG A 41 0.83 -2.14 -5.44
N LEU A 42 1.42 -1.15 -4.76
CA LEU A 42 0.85 -0.53 -3.57
C LEU A 42 -0.57 -0.02 -3.84
N VAL A 43 -0.76 0.75 -4.92
CA VAL A 43 -2.06 1.30 -5.29
C VAL A 43 -3.05 0.17 -5.56
N ARG A 44 -2.66 -0.83 -6.36
CA ARG A 44 -3.49 -2.01 -6.68
C ARG A 44 -3.97 -2.73 -5.42
N LEU A 45 -3.04 -3.11 -4.53
CA LEU A 45 -3.35 -3.84 -3.29
C LEU A 45 -4.31 -3.06 -2.39
N CYS A 46 -4.13 -1.74 -2.26
CA CYS A 46 -5.05 -0.89 -1.48
C CYS A 46 -6.44 -0.85 -2.10
N HIS A 47 -6.56 -0.72 -3.42
CA HIS A 47 -7.85 -0.72 -4.10
C HIS A 47 -8.58 -2.06 -3.97
N GLU A 48 -7.87 -3.19 -4.18
CA GLU A 48 -8.43 -4.53 -4.04
C GLU A 48 -8.88 -4.83 -2.60
N ALA A 49 -8.10 -4.41 -1.60
CA ALA A 49 -8.53 -4.51 -0.21
C ALA A 49 -9.79 -3.67 0.05
N ARG A 50 -9.85 -2.46 -0.53
CA ARG A 50 -10.99 -1.53 -0.36
C ARG A 50 -12.26 -2.06 -0.99
N THR A 51 -12.21 -2.67 -2.18
CA THR A 51 -13.40 -3.28 -2.81
C THR A 51 -13.96 -4.44 -1.99
N GLN A 52 -13.13 -5.06 -1.15
CA GLN A 52 -13.52 -6.12 -0.21
C GLN A 52 -13.87 -5.60 1.21
N GLY A 53 -14.01 -4.28 1.38
CA GLY A 53 -14.42 -3.68 2.65
C GLY A 53 -13.32 -3.63 3.72
N VAL A 54 -12.05 -3.72 3.30
CA VAL A 54 -10.86 -3.63 4.17
C VAL A 54 -10.01 -2.43 3.78
N SER A 55 -9.18 -1.93 4.69
CA SER A 55 -8.18 -0.92 4.36
C SER A 55 -6.86 -1.34 4.98
N LEU A 56 -5.84 -1.50 4.14
CA LEU A 56 -4.52 -1.96 4.58
C LEU A 56 -3.80 -0.86 5.37
N SER A 57 -3.01 -1.29 6.34
CA SER A 57 -2.07 -0.42 7.06
C SER A 57 -0.71 -0.32 6.36
N ILE A 58 0.09 0.68 6.72
CA ILE A 58 1.49 0.81 6.26
C ILE A 58 2.32 -0.43 6.64
N ASN A 59 2.01 -1.08 7.76
CA ASN A 59 2.73 -2.28 8.21
C ASN A 59 2.45 -3.47 7.30
N GLU A 60 1.17 -3.76 7.03
CA GLU A 60 0.77 -4.85 6.14
C GLU A 60 1.30 -4.63 4.71
N LEU A 61 1.27 -3.38 4.22
CA LEU A 61 1.87 -3.05 2.92
C LEU A 61 3.39 -3.26 2.89
N ALA A 62 4.10 -2.95 3.98
CA ALA A 62 5.54 -3.16 4.07
C ALA A 62 5.87 -4.66 4.03
N GLU A 63 5.09 -5.50 4.71
CA GLU A 63 5.21 -6.96 4.70
C GLU A 63 4.92 -7.53 3.30
N LEU A 64 3.77 -7.16 2.71
CA LEU A 64 3.34 -7.62 1.38
C LEU A 64 4.34 -7.23 0.27
N LEU A 65 4.89 -6.02 0.34
CA LEU A 65 5.83 -5.50 -0.67
C LEU A 65 7.30 -5.78 -0.33
N VAL A 66 7.57 -6.52 0.76
CA VAL A 66 8.91 -6.88 1.22
C VAL A 66 9.83 -5.65 1.30
N THR A 67 9.36 -4.61 1.98
CA THR A 67 10.08 -3.34 2.11
C THR A 67 9.91 -2.74 3.51
N SER A 68 10.54 -1.59 3.78
CA SER A 68 10.40 -0.90 5.07
C SER A 68 9.16 0.00 5.11
N ARG A 69 8.59 0.18 6.31
CA ARG A 69 7.49 1.13 6.56
C ARG A 69 7.82 2.55 6.08
N SER A 70 9.07 3.00 6.27
CA SER A 70 9.54 4.31 5.82
C SER A 70 9.60 4.43 4.29
N THR A 71 9.87 3.34 3.57
CA THR A 71 9.79 3.33 2.11
C THR A 71 8.34 3.40 1.63
N VAL A 72 7.44 2.61 2.22
CA VAL A 72 5.99 2.68 1.93
C VAL A 72 5.46 4.10 2.17
N TYR A 73 5.80 4.71 3.32
CA TYR A 73 5.37 6.07 3.64
C TYR A 73 5.87 7.10 2.61
N ARG A 74 7.15 7.03 2.20
CA ARG A 74 7.68 7.92 1.16
C ARG A 74 7.00 7.72 -0.20
N ASP A 75 6.69 6.48 -0.55
CA ASP A 75 5.96 6.18 -1.78
C ASP A 75 4.53 6.74 -1.74
N LEU A 76 3.85 6.65 -0.60
CA LEU A 76 2.53 7.27 -0.40
C LEU A 76 2.58 8.79 -0.50
N MET A 77 3.60 9.44 0.06
CA MET A 77 3.78 10.89 -0.08
C MET A 77 4.05 11.31 -1.52
N ALA A 78 4.86 10.53 -2.24
CA ALA A 78 5.13 10.78 -3.65
C ALA A 78 3.85 10.62 -4.49
N LEU A 79 3.08 9.55 -4.28
CA LEU A 79 1.79 9.35 -4.95
C LEU A 79 0.81 10.48 -4.67
N LYS A 80 0.70 10.90 -3.39
CA LYS A 80 -0.12 12.04 -3.00
C LYS A 80 0.32 13.34 -3.68
N SER A 81 1.62 13.61 -3.80
CA SER A 81 2.12 14.79 -4.52
C SER A 81 1.84 14.76 -6.01
N MET A 82 1.59 13.58 -6.58
CA MET A 82 1.16 13.40 -7.97
C MET A 82 -0.36 13.46 -8.13
N GLY A 83 -1.12 13.72 -7.06
CA GLY A 83 -2.59 13.74 -7.07
C GLY A 83 -3.23 12.35 -7.07
N ILE A 84 -2.47 11.29 -6.78
CA ILE A 84 -2.98 9.93 -6.68
C ILE A 84 -3.40 9.66 -5.23
N GLU A 85 -4.71 9.52 -5.01
CA GLU A 85 -5.25 9.13 -3.70
C GLU A 85 -5.25 7.61 -3.55
N VAL A 86 -4.70 7.12 -2.44
CA VAL A 86 -4.64 5.69 -2.12
C VAL A 86 -5.57 5.40 -0.94
N PRO A 87 -6.51 4.44 -1.06
CA PRO A 87 -7.46 4.13 0.00
C PRO A 87 -6.79 3.35 1.15
N LEU A 88 -6.21 4.10 2.09
CA LEU A 88 -5.53 3.58 3.27
C LEU A 88 -6.37 3.70 4.53
N LYS A 89 -6.06 2.84 5.52
CA LYS A 89 -6.66 2.92 6.85
C LYS A 89 -6.25 4.21 7.59
N SER A 90 -4.99 4.61 7.47
CA SER A 90 -4.44 5.86 8.01
C SER A 90 -3.05 6.10 7.40
N LEU A 91 -2.71 7.37 7.13
CA LEU A 91 -1.34 7.76 6.76
C LEU A 91 -0.39 7.83 7.96
N ARG A 92 -0.92 7.83 9.20
CA ARG A 92 -0.09 7.93 10.39
C ARG A 92 0.49 6.54 10.74
N PRO A 93 1.83 6.42 10.90
CA PRO A 93 2.42 5.24 11.49
C PRO A 93 1.85 5.03 12.90
N LYS A 94 1.50 3.78 13.24
CA LYS A 94 1.12 3.42 14.61
C LYS A 94 2.36 3.62 15.51
N GLY A 95 2.41 4.72 16.26
CA GLY A 95 3.54 5.08 17.14
C GLY A 95 3.83 6.57 17.33
N GLU A 96 3.24 7.47 16.53
CA GLU A 96 3.34 8.92 16.79
C GLU A 96 2.28 9.35 17.81
N MET A 97 2.67 9.54 19.07
CA MET A 97 1.88 10.32 20.02
C MET A 97 1.89 11.77 19.56
N VAL A 98 0.71 12.35 19.34
CA VAL A 98 0.59 13.79 19.11
C VAL A 98 0.48 14.43 20.50
N GLU A 99 1.48 15.21 20.91
CA GLU A 99 1.23 16.25 21.92
C GLU A 99 0.20 17.20 21.30
N GLU A 100 -1.03 17.20 21.82
CA GLU A 100 -1.98 18.26 21.54
C GLU A 100 -1.38 19.56 22.07
N LYS A 101 -0.85 20.40 21.17
CA LYS A 101 -0.59 21.80 21.54
C LYS A 101 -1.95 22.43 21.85
N PRO A 102 -2.15 23.00 23.06
CA PRO A 102 -3.39 23.68 23.37
C PRO A 102 -3.57 24.83 22.38
N ALA A 103 -4.80 24.98 21.89
CA ALA A 103 -5.19 26.10 21.05
C ALA A 103 -4.88 27.41 21.79
N LEU A 104 -4.09 28.27 21.16
CA LEU A 104 -3.94 29.69 21.52
C LEU A 104 -5.16 30.46 21.03
#